data_AF-A0A358N9F6-F1
#
_entry.id   AF-A0A358N9F6-F1
#
_cell.length_a   1.000
_cell.length_b   1.000
_cell.length_c   1.000
_cell.angle_alpha   90.00
_cell.angle_beta   90.00
_cell.angle_gamma   90.00
#
_symmetry.space_group_name_H-M   'P 1'
#
loop_
_entity.id
_entity.type
_entity.pdbx_description
1 polymer ?
#
loop_
_entity_poly.entity_id
_entity_poly.type
_entity_poly.pdbx_seq_one_letter_code
_entity_poly.pdbx_strand_id
1 'polypeptide(L)'
;MLHLFLLVAQRLNPFHHYIDSVGSVIEMDGLTSIGTAPWSREQITHAVSTFEALYQTRPIQDNSGGMKSPHMFATWFMAKHLSPSVIVESGIFKGQSTWLLEQACPDAKIISIDLNLSQREYVSERATYFDRDFADIDWSGIDTSSALAFFDDHQNAYSRLQLCKWFGFRHVIFEDNYPATQGDCYSIKQAFSGAGFEPLGSGRHKETAGQKLARKLNLLPTLTPQYNRVQISPNQHDAAALRRNVEVYREFPPLFKRDETRWGDKWTGTKYATPEPVLPATAKDNHPVFWEEALAYTWICYVMLKG
;
A
#
# COMPACT_ATOMS: atom_id res chain seq x y z
N MET A 1 44.11 -14.28 60.61
CA MET A 1 42.69 -13.92 60.45
C MET A 1 42.60 -12.75 59.50
N LEU A 2 41.66 -12.83 58.55
CA LEU A 2 41.40 -11.92 57.42
C LEU A 2 42.51 -11.82 56.36
N HIS A 3 42.59 -12.84 55.50
CA HIS A 3 43.06 -12.73 54.11
C HIS A 3 42.31 -13.81 53.31
N LEU A 4 41.02 -13.56 53.07
CA LEU A 4 40.17 -14.39 52.20
C LEU A 4 39.03 -13.52 51.69
N PHE A 5 39.28 -12.69 50.68
CA PHE A 5 38.27 -12.21 49.73
C PHE A 5 39.02 -11.66 48.52
N LEU A 6 38.56 -12.03 47.32
CA LEU A 6 39.11 -11.73 45.98
C LEU A 6 40.19 -12.68 45.46
N LEU A 7 39.80 -13.92 45.11
CA LEU A 7 40.37 -14.66 43.97
C LEU A 7 39.56 -15.92 43.62
N VAL A 8 38.25 -15.76 43.39
CA VAL A 8 37.45 -16.74 42.62
C VAL A 8 36.39 -15.98 41.83
N ALA A 9 36.82 -15.32 40.74
CA ALA A 9 35.93 -14.80 39.71
C ALA A 9 36.71 -14.64 38.38
N GLN A 10 37.45 -15.67 37.99
CA GLN A 10 37.97 -15.82 36.63
C GLN A 10 37.33 -17.04 36.01
N ARG A 11 36.09 -16.88 35.52
CA ARG A 11 35.49 -17.73 34.49
C ARG A 11 34.21 -17.06 34.00
N LEU A 12 34.14 -16.92 32.67
CA LEU A 12 32.98 -16.59 31.84
C LEU A 12 32.66 -15.10 31.67
N ASN A 13 33.29 -14.49 30.66
CA ASN A 13 32.55 -13.54 29.81
C ASN A 13 33.12 -13.57 28.36
N PRO A 14 32.60 -14.39 27.45
CA PRO A 14 32.97 -14.37 26.04
C PRO A 14 32.08 -13.37 25.30
N PHE A 15 32.16 -12.08 25.65
CA PHE A 15 31.46 -11.01 24.93
C PHE A 15 32.39 -9.81 24.78
N HIS A 16 33.49 -9.97 24.05
CA HIS A 16 34.26 -8.82 23.58
C HIS A 16 34.98 -8.97 22.24
N HIS A 17 34.64 -9.99 21.44
CA HIS A 17 35.14 -10.08 20.06
C HIS A 17 34.06 -10.62 19.13
N TYR A 18 33.05 -9.80 18.85
CA TYR A 18 32.21 -9.94 17.66
C TYR A 18 31.52 -8.62 17.32
N ILE A 19 32.31 -7.58 17.07
CA ILE A 19 31.85 -6.39 16.37
C ILE A 19 32.86 -6.16 15.25
N ASP A 20 32.76 -6.98 14.20
CA ASP A 20 33.39 -6.74 12.90
C ASP A 20 32.74 -7.68 11.86
N SER A 21 31.45 -7.44 11.60
CA SER A 21 30.80 -7.72 10.30
C SER A 21 29.34 -7.24 10.32
N VAL A 22 29.08 -6.00 10.78
CA VAL A 22 27.81 -5.36 10.43
C VAL A 22 27.99 -4.87 9.02
N GLY A 23 27.48 -5.64 8.06
CA GLY A 23 27.39 -5.24 6.66
C GLY A 23 26.84 -3.82 6.60
N SER A 24 27.46 -3.00 5.73
CA SER A 24 27.03 -1.64 5.42
C SER A 24 25.52 -1.50 5.54
N VAL A 25 25.05 -0.62 6.43
CA VAL A 25 23.68 -0.11 6.38
C VAL A 25 23.55 0.51 5.00
N ILE A 26 23.02 -0.25 4.05
CA ILE A 26 22.65 0.31 2.75
C ILE A 26 21.52 1.27 3.10
N GLU A 27 21.81 2.57 3.08
CA GLU A 27 20.78 3.59 3.03
C GLU A 27 19.89 3.23 1.83
N MET A 28 18.69 2.71 2.09
CA MET A 28 17.73 2.26 1.07
C MET A 28 16.89 3.42 0.57
N ASP A 29 17.53 4.57 0.48
CA ASP A 29 16.96 5.80 0.00
C ASP A 29 16.58 5.58 -1.48
N GLY A 30 15.28 5.56 -1.74
CA GLY A 30 14.74 5.38 -3.10
C GLY A 30 14.57 3.93 -3.57
N LEU A 31 14.40 2.97 -2.65
CA LEU A 31 13.98 1.62 -3.02
C LEU A 31 12.63 1.64 -3.77
N THR A 32 12.61 1.05 -4.95
CA THR A 32 11.38 0.81 -5.74
C THR A 32 11.12 -0.68 -6.00
N SER A 33 12.12 -1.54 -5.76
CA SER A 33 11.98 -2.97 -6.00
C SER A 33 12.92 -3.89 -5.21
N ILE A 34 12.43 -5.10 -4.90
CA ILE A 34 13.15 -6.28 -4.41
C ILE A 34 12.62 -7.49 -5.17
N GLY A 35 13.49 -8.43 -5.54
CA GLY A 35 13.09 -9.65 -6.25
C GLY A 35 12.50 -9.36 -7.64
N THR A 36 11.87 -10.36 -8.26
CA THR A 36 11.29 -10.23 -9.61
C THR A 36 9.79 -10.44 -9.55
N ALA A 37 9.02 -9.48 -10.07
CA ALA A 37 7.57 -9.66 -10.24
C ALA A 37 7.28 -10.71 -11.32
N PRO A 38 6.12 -11.40 -11.26
CA PRO A 38 5.76 -12.40 -12.27
C PRO A 38 5.46 -11.82 -13.67
N TRP A 39 5.49 -10.49 -13.83
CA TRP A 39 5.25 -9.79 -15.10
C TRP A 39 6.46 -8.99 -15.60
N SER A 40 6.48 -8.73 -16.90
CA SER A 40 7.45 -7.86 -17.56
C SER A 40 6.91 -6.43 -17.79
N ARG A 41 7.82 -5.48 -18.02
CA ARG A 41 7.44 -4.12 -18.44
C ARG A 41 6.71 -4.10 -19.77
N GLU A 42 7.09 -4.99 -20.69
CA GLU A 42 6.43 -5.14 -21.98
C GLU A 42 4.96 -5.55 -21.82
N GLN A 43 4.66 -6.48 -20.91
CA GLN A 43 3.29 -6.89 -20.62
C GLN A 43 2.48 -5.72 -20.04
N ILE A 44 3.07 -4.90 -19.16
CA ILE A 44 2.42 -3.68 -18.65
C ILE A 44 2.07 -2.76 -19.82
N THR A 45 3.02 -2.44 -20.70
CA THR A 45 2.78 -1.54 -21.84
C THR A 45 1.70 -2.08 -22.79
N HIS A 46 1.72 -3.37 -23.12
CA HIS A 46 0.71 -3.97 -24.00
C HIS A 46 -0.71 -3.97 -23.42
N ALA A 47 -0.84 -3.91 -22.09
CA ALA A 47 -2.14 -3.95 -21.43
C ALA A 47 -2.87 -2.59 -21.40
N VAL A 48 -2.18 -1.49 -21.71
CA VAL A 48 -2.71 -0.12 -21.61
C VAL A 48 -3.98 0.07 -22.44
N SER A 49 -3.98 -0.28 -23.72
CA SER A 49 -5.13 -0.07 -24.62
C SER A 49 -6.34 -0.91 -24.22
N THR A 50 -6.09 -2.15 -23.78
CA THR A 50 -7.15 -3.04 -23.27
C THR A 50 -7.77 -2.46 -22.00
N PHE A 51 -6.93 -1.97 -21.09
CA PHE A 51 -7.41 -1.34 -19.87
C PHE A 51 -8.16 -0.03 -20.15
N GLU A 52 -7.71 0.78 -21.10
CA GLU A 52 -8.40 2.03 -21.45
C GLU A 52 -9.82 1.80 -21.94
N ALA A 53 -10.02 0.79 -22.80
CA ALA A 53 -11.35 0.37 -23.22
C ALA A 53 -12.20 -0.10 -22.04
N LEU A 54 -11.62 -0.84 -21.09
CA LEU A 54 -12.31 -1.26 -19.87
C LEU A 54 -12.65 -0.07 -18.96
N TYR A 55 -11.73 0.86 -18.75
CA TYR A 55 -11.91 2.00 -17.85
C TYR A 55 -13.06 2.90 -18.28
N GLN A 56 -13.37 2.95 -19.58
CA GLN A 56 -14.53 3.67 -20.11
C GLN A 56 -15.87 3.06 -19.69
N THR A 57 -15.93 1.76 -19.39
CA THR A 57 -17.16 1.06 -19.01
C THR A 57 -17.42 1.04 -17.51
N ARG A 58 -16.56 1.69 -16.71
CA ARG A 58 -16.70 1.74 -15.26
C ARG A 58 -18.09 2.26 -14.84
N PRO A 59 -18.72 1.64 -13.81
CA PRO A 59 -20.04 2.06 -13.35
C PRO A 59 -19.99 3.42 -12.65
N ILE A 60 -18.85 3.77 -12.03
CA ILE A 60 -18.66 4.99 -11.26
C ILE A 60 -17.81 5.96 -12.07
N GLN A 61 -18.46 6.92 -12.72
CA GLN A 61 -17.78 7.90 -13.57
C GLN A 61 -16.98 8.92 -12.75
N ASP A 62 -17.53 9.35 -11.61
CA ASP A 62 -16.85 10.21 -10.64
C ASP A 62 -16.52 9.47 -9.33
N ASN A 63 -15.32 8.90 -9.30
CA ASN A 63 -14.75 8.33 -8.09
C ASN A 63 -13.87 9.32 -7.29
N SER A 64 -14.29 10.58 -7.16
CA SER A 64 -13.58 11.55 -6.32
C SER A 64 -13.40 11.02 -4.90
N GLY A 65 -12.15 11.04 -4.42
CA GLY A 65 -11.76 10.48 -3.13
C GLY A 65 -11.31 9.02 -3.15
N GLY A 66 -11.49 8.28 -4.26
CA GLY A 66 -10.96 6.93 -4.42
C GLY A 66 -10.04 6.81 -5.65
N MET A 67 -9.69 5.57 -6.00
CA MET A 67 -8.80 5.29 -7.14
C MET A 67 -9.30 5.89 -8.47
N LYS A 68 -8.33 6.41 -9.23
CA LYS A 68 -8.45 6.86 -10.63
C LYS A 68 -7.59 5.98 -11.54
N SER A 69 -7.52 6.28 -12.84
CA SER A 69 -6.85 5.42 -13.84
C SER A 69 -5.45 4.94 -13.49
N PRO A 70 -4.52 5.70 -12.87
CA PRO A 70 -3.18 5.16 -12.58
C PRO A 70 -3.21 3.95 -11.64
N HIS A 71 -4.04 4.00 -10.60
CA HIS A 71 -4.16 2.93 -9.60
C HIS A 71 -5.13 1.86 -10.04
N MET A 72 -6.23 2.23 -10.69
CA MET A 72 -7.14 1.27 -11.31
C MET A 72 -6.41 0.40 -12.35
N PHE A 73 -5.51 0.97 -13.15
CA PHE A 73 -4.71 0.21 -14.10
C PHE A 73 -3.79 -0.78 -13.40
N ALA A 74 -3.07 -0.31 -12.37
CA ALA A 74 -2.14 -1.12 -11.62
C ALA A 74 -2.85 -2.30 -10.93
N THR A 75 -3.96 -2.03 -10.23
CA THR A 75 -4.77 -3.05 -9.55
C THR A 75 -5.32 -4.07 -10.54
N TRP A 76 -5.93 -3.62 -11.64
CA TRP A 76 -6.44 -4.52 -12.68
C TRP A 76 -5.35 -5.38 -13.29
N PHE A 77 -4.22 -4.78 -13.66
CA PHE A 77 -3.12 -5.49 -14.30
C PHE A 77 -2.53 -6.54 -13.37
N MET A 78 -2.21 -6.17 -12.13
CA MET A 78 -1.61 -7.09 -11.16
C MET A 78 -2.56 -8.23 -10.81
N ALA A 79 -3.84 -7.96 -10.54
CA ALA A 79 -4.82 -9.00 -10.26
C ALA A 79 -4.99 -9.95 -11.45
N LYS A 80 -5.19 -9.41 -12.66
CA LYS A 80 -5.33 -10.21 -13.89
C LYS A 80 -4.12 -11.09 -14.16
N HIS A 81 -2.91 -10.59 -13.91
CA HIS A 81 -1.68 -11.33 -14.15
C HIS A 81 -1.42 -12.41 -13.09
N LEU A 82 -1.77 -12.15 -11.83
CA LEU A 82 -1.68 -13.14 -10.76
C LEU A 82 -2.75 -14.24 -10.90
N SER A 83 -3.90 -13.90 -11.46
CA SER A 83 -5.04 -14.81 -11.68
C SER A 83 -5.42 -15.65 -10.43
N PRO A 84 -5.62 -15.01 -9.26
CA PRO A 84 -5.96 -15.73 -8.04
C PRO A 84 -7.38 -16.32 -8.12
N SER A 85 -7.60 -17.43 -7.42
CA SER A 85 -8.95 -18.03 -7.26
C SER A 85 -9.80 -17.31 -6.22
N VAL A 86 -9.16 -16.59 -5.28
CA VAL A 86 -9.81 -15.78 -4.25
C VAL A 86 -9.13 -14.42 -4.17
N ILE A 87 -9.93 -13.36 -4.16
CA ILE A 87 -9.49 -11.99 -3.93
C ILE A 87 -10.17 -11.47 -2.68
N VAL A 88 -9.39 -10.94 -1.75
CA VAL A 88 -9.86 -10.21 -0.57
C VAL A 88 -9.52 -8.74 -0.78
N GLU A 89 -10.52 -7.87 -0.89
CA GLU A 89 -10.31 -6.43 -0.85
C GLU A 89 -10.72 -5.85 0.51
N SER A 90 -9.94 -4.89 1.01
CA SER A 90 -10.22 -4.12 2.21
C SER A 90 -10.13 -2.64 1.87
N GLY A 91 -11.22 -1.89 2.08
CA GLY A 91 -11.42 -0.54 1.57
C GLY A 91 -12.17 -0.55 0.25
N ILE A 92 -13.51 -0.46 0.31
CA ILE A 92 -14.40 -0.56 -0.87
C ILE A 92 -14.81 0.83 -1.35
N PHE A 93 -15.10 1.73 -0.40
CA PHE A 93 -15.69 3.04 -0.66
C PHE A 93 -16.94 2.94 -1.54
N LYS A 94 -16.88 3.40 -2.80
CA LYS A 94 -17.99 3.37 -3.75
C LYS A 94 -18.18 2.02 -4.46
N GLY A 95 -17.23 1.09 -4.35
CA GLY A 95 -17.30 -0.23 -5.01
C GLY A 95 -16.64 -0.30 -6.39
N GLN A 96 -15.86 0.72 -6.78
CA GLN A 96 -15.18 0.71 -8.08
C GLN A 96 -14.08 -0.36 -8.16
N SER A 97 -13.33 -0.59 -7.07
CA SER A 97 -12.34 -1.67 -6.99
C SER A 97 -13.01 -3.04 -7.11
N THR A 98 -14.15 -3.23 -6.45
CA THR A 98 -14.93 -4.47 -6.52
C THR A 98 -15.28 -4.82 -7.95
N TRP A 99 -15.89 -3.86 -8.67
CA TRP A 99 -16.20 -4.00 -10.09
C TRP A 99 -14.94 -4.36 -10.90
N LEU A 100 -13.85 -3.64 -10.69
CA LEU A 100 -12.61 -3.83 -11.42
C LEU A 100 -12.02 -5.24 -11.24
N LEU A 101 -12.01 -5.74 -10.00
CA LEU A 101 -11.48 -7.06 -9.66
C LEU A 101 -12.31 -8.18 -10.29
N GLU A 102 -13.62 -8.01 -10.43
CA GLU A 102 -14.46 -8.93 -11.20
C GLU A 102 -14.10 -8.96 -12.68
N GLN A 103 -13.79 -7.80 -13.27
CA GLN A 103 -13.36 -7.73 -14.67
C GLN A 103 -11.96 -8.31 -14.86
N ALA A 104 -11.08 -8.16 -13.87
CA ALA A 104 -9.72 -8.69 -13.90
C ALA A 104 -9.70 -10.21 -13.77
N CYS A 105 -10.54 -10.77 -12.88
CA CYS A 105 -10.59 -12.20 -12.57
C CYS A 105 -12.05 -12.69 -12.51
N PRO A 106 -12.70 -12.96 -13.66
CA PRO A 106 -14.11 -13.32 -13.73
C PRO A 106 -14.49 -14.64 -13.05
N ASP A 107 -13.53 -15.49 -12.69
CA ASP A 107 -13.79 -16.75 -11.99
C ASP A 107 -13.40 -16.69 -10.49
N ALA A 108 -12.81 -15.58 -10.04
CA ALA A 108 -12.38 -15.43 -8.66
C ALA A 108 -13.59 -15.24 -7.72
N LYS A 109 -13.51 -15.87 -6.55
CA LYS A 109 -14.35 -15.51 -5.40
C LYS A 109 -13.86 -14.19 -4.83
N ILE A 110 -14.76 -13.23 -4.66
CA ILE A 110 -14.42 -11.91 -4.11
C ILE A 110 -15.00 -11.78 -2.70
N ILE A 111 -14.13 -11.41 -1.76
CA ILE A 111 -14.48 -11.05 -0.39
C ILE A 111 -14.17 -9.57 -0.23
N SER A 112 -15.19 -8.75 0.00
CA SER A 112 -15.07 -7.29 0.03
C SER A 112 -15.33 -6.77 1.43
N ILE A 113 -14.38 -6.03 1.99
CA ILE A 113 -14.39 -5.59 3.38
C ILE A 113 -14.40 -4.06 3.43
N ASP A 114 -15.39 -3.48 4.10
CA ASP A 114 -15.38 -2.05 4.45
C ASP A 114 -16.26 -1.83 5.69
N LEU A 115 -15.72 -1.17 6.71
CA LEU A 115 -16.45 -0.86 7.94
C LEU A 115 -17.70 -0.02 7.69
N ASN A 116 -17.73 0.74 6.59
CA ASN A 116 -18.90 1.49 6.17
C ASN A 116 -19.33 1.14 4.75
N LEU A 117 -20.07 0.04 4.65
CA LEU A 117 -20.70 -0.43 3.41
C LEU A 117 -21.78 0.51 2.85
N SER A 118 -22.19 1.59 3.53
CA SER A 118 -23.27 2.47 3.06
C SER A 118 -22.85 3.41 1.93
N GLN A 119 -21.55 3.55 1.67
CA GLN A 119 -21.01 4.48 0.65
C GLN A 119 -20.98 3.86 -0.76
N ARG A 120 -21.29 2.57 -0.88
CA ARG A 120 -21.24 1.85 -2.15
C ARG A 120 -22.28 2.39 -3.13
N GLU A 121 -21.82 2.71 -4.33
CA GLU A 121 -22.65 3.00 -5.50
C GLU A 121 -22.74 1.76 -6.40
N TYR A 122 -21.65 1.01 -6.49
CA TYR A 122 -21.60 -0.30 -7.12
C TYR A 122 -21.63 -1.41 -6.08
N VAL A 123 -22.52 -2.38 -6.26
CA VAL A 123 -22.61 -3.59 -5.45
C VAL A 123 -22.68 -4.79 -6.39
N SER A 124 -21.59 -5.55 -6.43
CA SER A 124 -21.55 -6.86 -7.08
C SER A 124 -22.44 -7.87 -6.35
N GLU A 125 -23.18 -8.70 -7.10
CA GLU A 125 -23.91 -9.85 -6.59
C GLU A 125 -23.01 -11.08 -6.34
N ARG A 126 -21.78 -11.08 -6.85
CA ARG A 126 -20.81 -12.17 -6.73
C ARG A 126 -19.86 -12.00 -5.55
N ALA A 127 -19.73 -10.78 -5.04
CA ALA A 127 -18.88 -10.47 -3.90
C ALA A 127 -19.59 -10.78 -2.58
N THR A 128 -18.85 -11.36 -1.62
CA THR A 128 -19.30 -11.50 -0.23
C THR A 128 -18.81 -10.30 0.56
N TYR A 129 -19.72 -9.55 1.20
CA TYR A 129 -19.37 -8.33 1.92
C TYR A 129 -19.28 -8.52 3.43
N PHE A 130 -18.32 -7.83 4.04
CA PHE A 130 -18.16 -7.75 5.49
C PHE A 130 -17.99 -6.29 5.94
N ASP A 131 -18.62 -5.95 7.06
CA ASP A 131 -18.59 -4.65 7.74
C ASP A 131 -17.73 -4.67 9.02
N ARG A 132 -16.76 -5.58 9.07
CA ARG A 132 -15.81 -5.78 10.18
C ARG A 132 -14.38 -5.75 9.66
N ASP A 133 -13.38 -5.62 10.53
CA ASP A 133 -11.99 -5.56 10.10
C ASP A 133 -11.48 -6.88 9.50
N PHE A 134 -10.50 -6.81 8.59
CA PHE A 134 -9.80 -7.97 8.04
C PHE A 134 -9.25 -8.92 9.12
N ALA A 135 -8.82 -8.39 10.27
CA ALA A 135 -8.33 -9.18 11.40
C ALA A 135 -9.42 -10.02 12.10
N ASP A 136 -10.70 -9.66 11.95
CA ASP A 136 -11.84 -10.27 12.64
C ASP A 136 -12.58 -11.31 11.78
N ILE A 137 -12.06 -11.60 10.59
CA ILE A 137 -12.63 -12.59 9.66
C ILE A 137 -11.93 -13.93 9.86
N ASP A 138 -12.74 -14.99 9.90
CA ASP A 138 -12.23 -16.36 9.93
C ASP A 138 -11.80 -16.79 8.52
N TRP A 139 -10.50 -17.03 8.37
CA TRP A 139 -9.89 -17.48 7.12
C TRP A 139 -9.80 -19.00 7.00
N SER A 140 -10.25 -19.76 8.00
CA SER A 140 -10.27 -21.22 7.95
C SER A 140 -11.24 -21.70 6.87
N GLY A 141 -10.69 -22.22 5.77
CA GLY A 141 -11.46 -22.62 4.58
C GLY A 141 -11.25 -21.74 3.36
N ILE A 142 -10.40 -20.73 3.44
CA ILE A 142 -9.84 -20.02 2.29
C ILE A 142 -8.40 -20.50 2.08
N ASP A 143 -8.03 -20.83 0.84
CA ASP A 143 -6.62 -21.01 0.50
C ASP A 143 -5.93 -19.64 0.41
N THR A 144 -5.53 -19.12 1.57
CA THR A 144 -4.89 -17.81 1.68
C THR A 144 -3.54 -17.78 0.95
N SER A 145 -2.87 -18.92 0.79
CA SER A 145 -1.54 -18.99 0.17
C SER A 145 -1.52 -18.63 -1.31
N SER A 146 -2.63 -18.88 -2.02
CA SER A 146 -2.85 -18.52 -3.43
C SER A 146 -3.81 -17.35 -3.62
N ALA A 147 -4.44 -16.87 -2.54
CA ALA A 147 -5.31 -15.70 -2.57
C ALA A 147 -4.52 -14.40 -2.72
N LEU A 148 -5.18 -13.41 -3.32
CA LEU A 148 -4.70 -12.02 -3.37
C LEU A 148 -5.41 -11.20 -2.28
N ALA A 149 -4.63 -10.54 -1.43
CA ALA A 149 -5.14 -9.48 -0.55
C ALA A 149 -4.85 -8.10 -1.15
N PHE A 150 -5.87 -7.28 -1.35
CA PHE A 150 -5.78 -5.91 -1.85
C PHE A 150 -6.25 -4.93 -0.75
N PHE A 151 -5.40 -3.98 -0.38
CA PHE A 151 -5.68 -3.02 0.68
C PHE A 151 -5.70 -1.58 0.14
N ASP A 152 -6.83 -0.92 0.32
CA ASP A 152 -7.15 0.49 0.08
C ASP A 152 -7.92 1.06 1.30
N ASP A 153 -7.63 0.55 2.51
CA ASP A 153 -8.37 0.82 3.74
C ASP A 153 -7.74 1.92 4.62
N HIS A 154 -6.69 2.56 4.12
CA HIS A 154 -5.91 3.59 4.82
C HIS A 154 -5.42 3.16 6.21
N GLN A 155 -5.22 1.86 6.45
CA GLN A 155 -4.63 1.33 7.68
C GLN A 155 -3.11 1.27 7.59
N ASN A 156 -2.46 0.95 8.72
CA ASN A 156 -1.03 0.68 8.74
C ASN A 156 -0.69 -0.55 7.86
N ALA A 157 -0.11 -0.31 6.67
CA ALA A 157 0.20 -1.33 5.68
C ALA A 157 1.22 -2.35 6.21
N TYR A 158 2.16 -1.93 7.05
CA TYR A 158 3.10 -2.85 7.69
C TYR A 158 2.39 -3.82 8.64
N SER A 159 1.45 -3.35 9.46
CA SER A 159 0.63 -4.21 10.32
C SER A 159 -0.30 -5.11 9.50
N ARG A 160 -0.91 -4.61 8.41
CA ARG A 160 -1.68 -5.44 7.46
C ARG A 160 -0.83 -6.56 6.89
N LEU A 161 0.41 -6.27 6.50
CA LEU A 161 1.33 -7.29 5.97
C LEU A 161 1.72 -8.34 7.03
N GLN A 162 1.86 -7.94 8.30
CA GLN A 162 2.07 -8.87 9.41
C GLN A 162 0.87 -9.81 9.59
N LEU A 163 -0.36 -9.29 9.53
CA LEU A 163 -1.59 -10.08 9.58
C LEU A 163 -1.70 -11.02 8.39
N CYS A 164 -1.40 -10.55 7.17
CA CYS A 164 -1.32 -11.40 5.98
C CYS A 164 -0.38 -12.57 6.21
N LYS A 165 0.83 -12.32 6.72
CA LYS A 165 1.79 -13.39 7.04
C LYS A 165 1.25 -14.36 8.08
N TRP A 166 0.60 -13.84 9.13
CA TRP A 166 0.01 -14.65 10.20
C TRP A 166 -1.11 -15.56 9.68
N PHE A 167 -1.96 -15.06 8.78
CA PHE A 167 -3.06 -15.81 8.18
C PHE A 167 -2.67 -16.62 6.94
N GLY A 168 -1.39 -16.62 6.56
CA GLY A 168 -0.86 -17.41 5.45
C GLY A 168 -1.03 -16.80 4.05
N PHE A 169 -1.45 -15.53 3.95
CA PHE A 169 -1.47 -14.81 2.67
C PHE A 169 -0.05 -14.57 2.15
N ARG A 170 0.13 -14.78 0.84
CA ARG A 170 1.43 -14.53 0.18
C ARG A 170 1.41 -13.34 -0.76
N HIS A 171 0.32 -13.14 -1.49
CA HIS A 171 0.20 -12.11 -2.51
C HIS A 171 -0.59 -10.93 -1.96
N VAL A 172 0.05 -9.76 -1.88
CA VAL A 172 -0.54 -8.56 -1.30
C VAL A 172 -0.32 -7.37 -2.22
N ILE A 173 -1.35 -6.54 -2.40
CA ILE A 173 -1.26 -5.24 -3.05
C ILE A 173 -1.68 -4.18 -2.02
N PHE A 174 -0.89 -3.12 -1.92
CA PHE A 174 -1.22 -1.92 -1.14
C PHE A 174 -1.37 -0.74 -2.07
N GLU A 175 -2.57 -0.16 -2.08
CA GLU A 175 -2.82 1.22 -2.54
C GLU A 175 -2.06 2.19 -1.61
N ASP A 176 -1.87 3.43 -2.08
CA ASP A 176 -1.32 4.52 -1.27
C ASP A 176 0.04 4.21 -0.62
N ASN A 177 1.00 3.77 -1.45
CA ASN A 177 2.35 3.43 -1.01
C ASN A 177 3.26 4.67 -0.84
N TYR A 178 2.82 5.58 0.02
CA TYR A 178 3.31 6.95 0.18
C TYR A 178 4.82 7.10 0.45
N PRO A 179 5.45 8.21 0.00
CA PRO A 179 6.81 8.55 0.39
C PRO A 179 6.89 9.05 1.84
N ALA A 180 8.13 9.21 2.34
CA ALA A 180 8.45 9.44 3.75
C ALA A 180 7.70 10.59 4.47
N THR A 181 7.20 11.61 3.77
CA THR A 181 6.56 12.79 4.40
C THR A 181 5.18 13.11 3.83
N GLN A 182 4.58 12.16 3.12
CA GLN A 182 3.25 12.37 2.55
C GLN A 182 2.35 11.22 2.97
N GLY A 183 1.05 11.39 2.72
CA GLY A 183 0.04 10.36 2.98
C GLY A 183 -0.63 10.47 4.33
N ASP A 184 -1.59 9.56 4.54
CA ASP A 184 -2.45 9.52 5.72
C ASP A 184 -2.45 8.16 6.43
N CYS A 185 -1.64 7.21 5.94
CA CYS A 185 -1.40 5.90 6.54
C CYS A 185 0.10 5.54 6.52
N TYR A 186 0.52 4.58 7.35
CA TYR A 186 1.90 4.09 7.34
C TYR A 186 2.10 3.08 6.21
N SER A 187 2.81 3.48 5.16
CA SER A 187 3.00 2.68 3.94
C SER A 187 4.19 1.72 4.01
N ILE A 188 4.26 0.75 3.09
CA ILE A 188 5.41 -0.16 2.96
C ILE A 188 6.68 0.62 2.56
N LYS A 189 6.56 1.64 1.70
CA LYS A 189 7.67 2.53 1.33
C LYS A 189 8.20 3.31 2.55
N GLN A 190 7.32 3.82 3.41
CA GLN A 190 7.73 4.47 4.66
C GLN A 190 8.42 3.48 5.61
N ALA A 191 7.92 2.25 5.70
CA ALA A 191 8.55 1.18 6.49
C ALA A 191 9.95 0.79 5.97
N PHE A 192 10.15 0.69 4.66
CA PHE A 192 11.49 0.43 4.10
C PHE A 192 12.48 1.58 4.29
N SER A 193 12.02 2.84 4.17
CA SER A 193 12.88 4.02 4.40
C SER A 193 13.23 4.24 5.87
N GLY A 194 12.42 3.70 6.78
CA GLY A 194 12.59 3.88 8.22
C GLY A 194 12.23 5.28 8.72
N ALA A 195 11.49 6.05 7.92
CA ALA A 195 11.05 7.40 8.26
C ALA A 195 10.02 7.46 9.40
N GLY A 196 9.37 6.33 9.71
CA GLY A 196 8.21 6.30 10.60
C GLY A 196 6.99 6.91 9.93
N PHE A 197 6.02 7.32 10.75
CA PHE A 197 4.76 7.92 10.30
C PHE A 197 4.20 8.87 11.35
N GLU A 198 3.82 10.06 10.93
CA GLU A 198 3.15 11.03 11.77
C GLU A 198 1.77 11.36 11.16
N PRO A 199 0.66 10.97 11.81
CA PRO A 199 -0.67 11.19 11.26
C PRO A 199 -1.02 12.68 11.13
N LEU A 200 -1.70 13.05 10.05
CA LEU A 200 -2.23 14.40 9.87
C LEU A 200 -3.07 14.82 11.09
N GLY A 201 -2.63 15.90 11.76
CA GLY A 201 -3.27 16.45 12.96
C GLY A 201 -2.66 16.05 14.31
N SER A 202 -1.58 15.26 14.35
CA SER A 202 -0.80 14.96 15.57
C SER A 202 -0.01 16.17 16.09
N GLY A 203 0.34 17.11 15.19
CA GLY A 203 0.84 18.42 15.57
C GLY A 203 -0.24 19.18 16.33
N ARG A 204 0.11 19.84 17.44
CA ARG A 204 -0.75 20.74 18.22
C ARG A 204 -1.22 21.96 17.40
N HIS A 205 -1.99 21.78 16.34
CA HIS A 205 -2.72 22.86 15.70
C HIS A 205 -4.10 22.96 16.37
N LYS A 206 -4.31 24.04 17.14
CA LYS A 206 -5.64 24.39 17.63
C LYS A 206 -6.53 24.63 16.42
N GLU A 207 -7.54 23.79 16.22
CA GLU A 207 -8.60 24.02 15.23
C GLU A 207 -9.11 25.47 15.32
N THR A 208 -9.14 26.16 14.19
CA THR A 208 -9.72 27.50 14.10
C THR A 208 -11.24 27.44 14.28
N ALA A 209 -11.86 28.54 14.74
CA ALA A 209 -13.31 28.60 14.91
C ALA A 209 -14.08 28.32 13.60
N GLY A 210 -13.52 28.70 12.45
CA GLY A 210 -14.09 28.44 11.12
C GLY A 210 -14.09 26.95 10.76
N GLN A 211 -13.01 26.23 11.06
CA GLN A 211 -12.93 24.78 10.86
C GLN A 211 -13.93 24.02 11.74
N LYS A 212 -14.12 24.47 13.00
CA LYS A 212 -15.14 23.92 13.90
C LYS A 212 -16.56 24.11 13.37
N LEU A 213 -16.85 25.29 12.81
CA LEU A 213 -18.14 25.61 12.24
C LEU A 213 -18.41 24.81 10.95
N ALA A 214 -17.44 24.72 10.05
CA ALA A 214 -17.54 23.95 8.80
C ALA A 214 -17.79 22.44 9.06
N ARG A 215 -17.12 21.87 10.07
CA ARG A 215 -17.37 20.47 10.50
C ARG A 215 -18.77 20.30 11.09
N LYS A 216 -19.23 21.25 11.92
CA LYS A 216 -20.60 21.23 12.49
C LYS A 216 -21.68 21.34 11.42
N LEU A 217 -21.37 21.94 10.26
CA LEU A 217 -22.26 22.11 9.12
C LEU A 217 -22.15 20.99 8.07
N ASN A 218 -21.37 19.91 8.32
CA ASN A 218 -21.09 18.84 7.35
C ASN A 218 -20.54 19.34 5.98
N LEU A 219 -19.89 20.51 5.96
CA LEU A 219 -19.29 21.10 4.75
C LEU A 219 -17.87 20.58 4.47
N LEU A 220 -17.31 19.82 5.41
CA LEU A 220 -16.07 19.07 5.24
C LEU A 220 -16.45 17.58 5.24
N PRO A 221 -15.83 16.75 4.38
CA PRO A 221 -16.05 15.31 4.44
C PRO A 221 -15.76 14.84 5.87
N THR A 222 -16.75 14.18 6.48
CA THR A 222 -16.54 13.45 7.73
C THR A 222 -15.51 12.38 7.41
N LEU A 223 -14.25 12.63 7.75
CA LEU A 223 -13.25 11.57 7.84
C LEU A 223 -13.83 10.55 8.80
N THR A 224 -14.35 9.46 8.27
CA THR A 224 -14.74 8.28 9.03
C THR A 224 -13.58 7.94 9.95
N PRO A 225 -13.83 7.64 11.24
CA PRO A 225 -12.76 7.24 12.16
C PRO A 225 -12.30 5.82 11.78
N GLN A 226 -11.58 5.70 10.66
CA GLN A 226 -10.91 4.47 10.26
C GLN A 226 -9.58 4.41 10.99
N TYR A 227 -9.66 3.83 12.19
CA TYR A 227 -8.69 3.11 13.01
C TYR A 227 -7.18 3.45 12.96
N ASN A 228 -6.61 3.53 14.18
CA ASN A 228 -5.19 3.58 14.54
C ASN A 228 -4.29 4.50 13.70
N ARG A 229 -4.54 5.81 13.81
CA ARG A 229 -3.53 6.87 13.60
C ARG A 229 -2.45 6.84 14.68
N VAL A 230 -1.79 5.69 14.83
CA VAL A 230 -0.69 5.53 15.76
C VAL A 230 0.54 6.15 15.13
N GLN A 231 1.12 7.13 15.81
CA GLN A 231 2.40 7.68 15.42
C GLN A 231 3.46 6.56 15.49
N ILE A 232 4.18 6.37 14.39
CA ILE A 232 5.30 5.45 14.30
C ILE A 232 6.57 6.28 14.35
N SER A 233 7.38 6.09 15.39
CA SER A 233 8.68 6.76 15.46
C SER A 233 9.60 6.22 14.35
N PRO A 234 10.48 7.07 13.78
CA PRO A 234 11.49 6.62 12.83
C PRO A 234 12.26 5.41 13.36
N ASN A 235 12.39 4.36 12.56
CA ASN A 235 12.97 3.10 13.00
C ASN A 235 13.54 2.28 11.83
N GLN A 236 14.51 1.41 12.11
CA GLN A 236 15.10 0.50 11.12
C GLN A 236 14.66 -0.96 11.29
N HIS A 237 13.93 -1.28 12.36
CA HIS A 237 13.52 -2.66 12.64
C HIS A 237 12.41 -3.14 11.70
N ASP A 238 11.52 -2.24 11.27
CA ASP A 238 10.48 -2.55 10.27
C ASP A 238 11.11 -2.86 8.91
N ALA A 239 12.03 -2.00 8.44
CA ALA A 239 12.81 -2.27 7.24
C ALA A 239 13.57 -3.61 7.33
N ALA A 240 14.20 -3.92 8.47
CA ALA A 240 14.88 -5.19 8.69
C ALA A 240 13.91 -6.39 8.67
N ALA A 241 12.72 -6.26 9.25
CA ALA A 241 11.69 -7.29 9.22
C ALA A 241 11.17 -7.53 7.81
N LEU A 242 10.93 -6.45 7.04
CA LEU A 242 10.52 -6.54 5.64
C LEU A 242 11.58 -7.27 4.80
N ARG A 243 12.86 -6.90 4.90
CA ARG A 243 13.96 -7.59 4.17
C ARG A 243 14.02 -9.09 4.46
N ARG A 244 13.71 -9.49 5.69
CA ARG A 244 13.70 -10.91 6.08
C ARG A 244 12.52 -11.67 5.51
N ASN A 245 11.34 -11.03 5.42
CA ASN A 245 10.07 -11.72 5.15
C ASN A 245 9.50 -11.49 3.75
N VAL A 246 9.93 -10.46 3.04
CA VAL A 246 9.48 -10.13 1.69
C VAL A 246 10.40 -10.80 0.67
N GLU A 247 9.78 -11.53 -0.24
CA GLU A 247 10.43 -12.15 -1.41
C GLU A 247 10.47 -11.18 -2.58
N VAL A 248 9.33 -10.52 -2.84
CA VAL A 248 9.17 -9.54 -3.91
C VAL A 248 8.53 -8.28 -3.33
N TYR A 249 9.13 -7.13 -3.60
CA TYR A 249 8.52 -5.82 -3.43
C TYR A 249 8.61 -5.11 -4.77
N ARG A 250 7.51 -4.62 -5.31
CA ARG A 250 7.52 -3.94 -6.62
C ARG A 250 6.53 -2.79 -6.60
N GLU A 251 7.03 -1.57 -6.71
CA GLU A 251 6.18 -0.42 -7.05
C GLU A 251 5.75 -0.49 -8.50
N PHE A 252 4.45 -0.30 -8.73
CA PHE A 252 3.91 -0.28 -10.07
C PHE A 252 4.16 1.08 -10.71
N PRO A 253 4.66 1.15 -11.96
CA PRO A 253 4.94 2.42 -12.63
C PRO A 253 3.66 3.24 -12.83
N PRO A 254 3.71 4.59 -12.73
CA PRO A 254 2.59 5.41 -13.12
C PRO A 254 2.34 5.30 -14.63
N LEU A 255 1.09 5.47 -15.08
CA LEU A 255 0.79 5.55 -16.51
C LEU A 255 1.53 6.72 -17.17
N PHE A 256 1.42 7.91 -16.57
CA PHE A 256 2.16 9.11 -16.93
C PHE A 256 2.79 9.72 -15.68
N LYS A 257 3.92 10.40 -15.86
CA LYS A 257 4.54 11.23 -14.83
C LYS A 257 4.39 12.70 -15.21
N ARG A 258 3.72 13.47 -14.34
CA ARG A 258 3.57 14.93 -14.49
C ARG A 258 4.84 15.64 -14.02
N ASP A 259 4.95 16.94 -14.25
CA ASP A 259 6.11 17.73 -13.80
C ASP A 259 6.20 17.82 -12.26
N GLU A 260 5.06 17.69 -11.59
CA GLU A 260 4.90 17.74 -10.14
C GLU A 260 4.05 16.56 -9.66
N THR A 261 4.22 16.21 -8.39
CA THR A 261 3.39 15.24 -7.68
C THR A 261 2.00 15.83 -7.40
N ARG A 262 1.09 15.00 -6.88
CA ARG A 262 -0.24 15.45 -6.45
C ARG A 262 -0.24 16.54 -5.38
N TRP A 263 0.86 16.68 -4.65
CA TRP A 263 1.04 17.68 -3.60
C TRP A 263 1.74 18.96 -4.09
N GLY A 264 2.09 19.04 -5.39
CA GLY A 264 2.83 20.15 -5.97
C GLY A 264 4.35 20.05 -5.80
N ASP A 265 4.86 18.98 -5.17
CA ASP A 265 6.30 18.76 -5.04
C ASP A 265 6.92 18.34 -6.38
N LYS A 266 8.17 18.74 -6.65
CA LYS A 266 8.95 18.16 -7.75
C LYS A 266 9.33 16.71 -7.43
N TRP A 267 9.45 15.88 -8.46
CA TRP A 267 9.90 14.49 -8.37
C TRP A 267 11.42 14.37 -8.16
N THR A 268 11.97 15.05 -7.16
CA THR A 268 13.41 15.11 -6.93
C THR A 268 13.83 14.30 -5.69
N GLY A 269 15.02 13.72 -5.79
CA GLY A 269 15.65 12.98 -4.71
C GLY A 269 15.14 11.55 -4.52
N THR A 270 15.87 10.83 -3.67
CA THR A 270 15.61 9.43 -3.28
C THR A 270 14.25 9.25 -2.60
N LYS A 271 13.78 10.28 -1.91
CA LYS A 271 12.49 10.31 -1.22
C LYS A 271 11.27 10.10 -2.14
N TYR A 272 11.33 10.59 -3.38
CA TYR A 272 10.28 10.42 -4.39
C TYR A 272 10.73 9.48 -5.50
N ALA A 273 11.56 8.47 -5.18
CA ALA A 273 11.89 7.45 -6.15
C ALA A 273 10.60 6.81 -6.68
N THR A 274 10.48 6.82 -8.01
CA THR A 274 9.32 6.35 -8.75
C THR A 274 9.83 5.57 -9.95
N PRO A 275 9.26 4.41 -10.27
CA PRO A 275 9.57 3.73 -11.53
C PRO A 275 9.26 4.62 -12.74
N GLU A 276 9.98 4.40 -13.84
CA GLU A 276 9.73 5.13 -15.09
C GLU A 276 8.29 4.92 -15.58
N PRO A 277 7.59 5.99 -16.01
CA PRO A 277 6.20 5.92 -16.41
C PRO A 277 6.01 4.96 -17.59
N VAL A 278 4.83 4.34 -17.68
CA VAL A 278 4.50 3.39 -18.75
C VAL A 278 4.45 4.08 -20.11
N LEU A 279 3.89 5.29 -20.15
CA LEU A 279 3.71 6.10 -21.35
C LEU A 279 4.60 7.36 -21.30
N PRO A 280 5.25 7.73 -22.42
CA PRO A 280 5.97 8.99 -22.51
C PRO A 280 4.97 10.16 -22.55
N ALA A 281 5.37 11.34 -22.03
CA ALA A 281 4.49 12.52 -22.01
C ALA A 281 3.98 12.96 -23.40
N THR A 282 4.68 12.58 -24.48
CA THR A 282 4.25 12.83 -25.86
C THR A 282 3.00 12.05 -26.26
N ALA A 283 2.63 10.99 -25.53
CA ALA A 283 1.43 10.19 -25.79
C ALA A 283 0.16 10.76 -25.12
N LYS A 284 0.23 11.92 -24.45
CA LYS A 284 -0.89 12.52 -23.71
C LYS A 284 -2.16 12.73 -24.55
N ASP A 285 -2.00 13.10 -25.82
CA ASP A 285 -3.14 13.41 -26.71
C ASP A 285 -3.85 12.12 -27.17
N ASN A 286 -3.17 10.97 -27.11
CA ASN A 286 -3.76 9.67 -27.39
C ASN A 286 -4.50 9.09 -26.18
N HIS A 287 -4.16 9.53 -24.96
CA HIS A 287 -4.71 9.04 -23.70
C HIS A 287 -5.11 10.21 -22.77
N PRO A 288 -6.05 11.07 -23.20
CA PRO A 288 -6.34 12.32 -22.52
C PRO A 288 -6.83 12.12 -21.08
N VAL A 289 -7.65 11.10 -20.83
CA VAL A 289 -8.17 10.79 -19.48
C VAL A 289 -7.05 10.35 -18.55
N PHE A 290 -6.15 9.48 -19.00
CA PHE A 290 -5.02 9.02 -18.20
C PHE A 290 -4.03 10.15 -17.90
N TRP A 291 -3.86 11.10 -18.84
CA TRP A 291 -3.03 12.27 -18.64
C TRP A 291 -3.63 13.27 -17.64
N GLU A 292 -4.94 13.47 -17.67
CA GLU A 292 -5.68 14.31 -16.73
C GLU A 292 -5.62 13.73 -15.31
N GLU A 293 -5.88 12.43 -15.18
CA GLU A 293 -5.88 11.73 -13.90
C GLU A 293 -4.49 11.34 -13.39
N ALA A 294 -3.41 11.64 -14.14
CA ALA A 294 -2.04 11.30 -13.75
C ALA A 294 -1.61 11.90 -12.41
N LEU A 295 -2.20 13.03 -12.01
CA LEU A 295 -1.96 13.64 -10.69
C LEU A 295 -2.57 12.84 -9.55
N ALA A 296 -3.39 11.82 -9.79
CA ALA A 296 -3.92 10.96 -8.74
C ALA A 296 -2.91 9.90 -8.24
N TYR A 297 -1.72 9.80 -8.86
CA TYR A 297 -0.75 8.77 -8.51
C TYR A 297 -0.07 9.02 -7.15
N THR A 298 -0.22 8.05 -6.25
CA THR A 298 0.32 8.01 -4.87
C THR A 298 1.18 6.78 -4.60
N TRP A 299 1.72 6.18 -5.67
CA TRP A 299 2.39 4.88 -5.65
C TRP A 299 1.46 3.75 -5.20
N ILE A 300 1.62 2.60 -5.81
CA ILE A 300 0.94 1.35 -5.45
C ILE A 300 1.97 0.24 -5.57
N CYS A 301 1.95 -0.72 -4.67
CA CYS A 301 2.96 -1.78 -4.66
C CYS A 301 2.37 -3.16 -4.54
N TYR A 302 3.05 -4.11 -5.19
CA TYR A 302 2.90 -5.53 -4.97
C TYR A 302 3.96 -6.02 -3.99
N VAL A 303 3.53 -6.84 -3.03
CA VAL A 303 4.35 -7.54 -2.06
C VAL A 303 4.07 -9.04 -2.14
N MET A 304 5.12 -9.82 -2.32
CA MET A 304 5.08 -11.28 -2.16
C MET A 304 5.83 -11.67 -0.89
N LEU A 305 5.14 -12.30 0.06
CA LEU A 305 5.75 -12.83 1.27
C LEU A 305 6.44 -14.17 1.00
N LYS A 306 7.58 -14.38 1.65
CA LYS A 306 8.22 -15.69 1.73
C LYS A 306 7.30 -16.67 2.44
N GLY A 307 7.15 -17.85 1.84
CA GLY A 307 6.44 -19.00 2.42
C GLY A 307 7.14 -19.56 3.64
#